data_AF-A0AB73N796-F1
#
_entry.id   AF-A0AB73N796-F1
#
_cell.length_a   1.000
_cell.length_b   1.000
_cell.length_c   1.000
_cell.angle_alpha   90.00
_cell.angle_beta   90.00
_cell.angle_gamma   90.00
#
_symmetry.space_group_name_H-M   'P 1'
#
loop_
_entity.id
_entity.type
_entity.pdbx_description
1 polymer ?
#
loop_
_entity_poly.entity_id
_entity_poly.type
_entity_poly.pdbx_seq_one_letter_code
_entity_poly.pdbx_strand_id
1 'polypeptide(L)'
;MKVTIDSRTAMKNAAEYVLNDLEYPPVEIELTEDPNDFLKIASNVAREYREEFIRCLEMEFNIRIAKASTEQLTKHGVDIIWKEDS
;
A
#
# COMPACT_ATOMS: atom_id res chain seq x y z
N MET A 1 29.31 -7.40 7.13
CA MET A 1 28.38 -6.35 6.64
C MET A 1 27.10 -6.41 7.47
N LYS A 2 26.47 -5.26 7.75
CA LYS A 2 25.19 -5.18 8.47
C LYS A 2 24.31 -4.15 7.76
N VAL A 3 23.03 -4.47 7.57
CA VAL A 3 22.00 -3.57 7.02
C VAL A 3 20.91 -3.44 8.08
N THR A 4 20.38 -2.24 8.25
CA THR A 4 19.29 -1.97 9.18
C THR A 4 17.98 -1.80 8.40
N ILE A 5 16.98 -2.57 8.78
CA ILE A 5 15.62 -2.47 8.24
C ILE A 5 14.77 -1.72 9.26
N ASP A 6 14.43 -0.45 8.97
CA ASP A 6 13.50 0.33 9.80
C ASP A 6 12.07 0.18 9.27
N SER A 7 11.44 -0.95 9.61
CA SER A 7 10.07 -1.27 9.19
C SER A 7 9.05 -0.27 9.72
N ARG A 8 9.31 0.36 10.87
CA ARG A 8 8.36 1.31 11.46
C ARG A 8 8.28 2.59 10.62
N THR A 9 9.43 3.16 10.28
CA THR A 9 9.47 4.36 9.43
C THR A 9 8.96 4.05 8.02
N ALA A 10 9.32 2.90 7.46
CA ALA A 10 8.80 2.48 6.15
C ALA A 10 7.28 2.33 6.14
N MET A 11 6.70 1.67 7.16
CA MET A 11 5.25 1.49 7.28
C MET A 11 4.52 2.83 7.47
N LYS A 12 5.06 3.72 8.32
CA LYS A 12 4.50 5.06 8.52
C LYS A 12 4.43 5.82 7.18
N ASN A 13 5.54 5.86 6.46
CA ASN A 13 5.63 6.59 5.18
C ASN A 13 4.79 5.94 4.07
N ALA A 14 4.58 4.62 4.11
CA ALA A 14 3.69 3.92 3.19
C ALA A 14 2.22 4.28 3.48
N ALA A 15 1.80 4.24 4.75
CA ALA A 15 0.45 4.62 5.14
C ALA A 15 0.14 6.09 4.83
N GLU A 16 1.07 7.01 5.11
CA GLU A 16 0.91 8.43 4.78
C GLU A 16 0.77 8.65 3.26
N TYR A 17 1.53 7.92 2.43
CA TYR A 17 1.39 7.99 0.99
C TYR A 17 0.01 7.48 0.53
N VAL A 18 -0.38 6.27 0.94
CA VAL A 18 -1.65 5.69 0.51
C VAL A 18 -2.83 6.53 0.98
N LEU A 19 -2.81 7.10 2.18
CA LEU A 19 -3.91 7.93 2.66
C LEU A 19 -4.06 9.26 1.92
N ASN A 20 -2.97 9.83 1.40
CA ASN A 20 -3.00 11.12 0.72
C ASN A 20 -3.11 11.01 -0.80
N ASP A 21 -2.53 9.96 -1.39
CA ASP A 21 -2.35 9.82 -2.83
C ASP A 21 -3.23 8.71 -3.45
N LEU A 22 -3.86 7.84 -2.65
CA LEU A 22 -4.84 6.89 -3.17
C LEU A 22 -6.15 7.64 -3.48
N GLU A 23 -6.30 8.04 -4.73
CA GLU A 23 -7.57 8.56 -5.24
C GLU A 23 -8.60 7.43 -5.32
N TYR A 24 -9.41 7.29 -4.27
CA TYR A 24 -10.62 6.46 -4.29
C TYR A 24 -11.83 7.38 -4.34
N PRO A 25 -12.54 7.50 -5.48
CA PRO A 25 -13.64 8.44 -5.62
C PRO A 25 -14.79 8.08 -4.65
N PRO A 26 -15.52 9.07 -4.13
CA PRO A 26 -16.73 8.82 -3.37
C PRO A 26 -17.73 7.98 -4.19
N VAL A 27 -18.39 7.04 -3.52
CA VAL A 27 -19.43 6.20 -4.12
C VAL A 27 -20.80 6.72 -3.68
N GLU A 28 -21.67 7.04 -4.63
CA GLU A 28 -23.07 7.35 -4.36
C GLU A 28 -23.87 6.04 -4.23
N ILE A 29 -24.71 5.94 -3.20
CA ILE A 29 -25.58 4.79 -2.96
C ILE A 29 -27.02 5.23 -3.15
N GLU A 30 -27.70 4.64 -4.15
CA GLU A 30 -29.14 4.81 -4.33
C GLU A 30 -29.90 4.03 -3.26
N LEU A 31 -30.84 4.70 -2.58
CA LEU A 31 -31.69 4.08 -1.57
C LEU A 31 -32.86 3.35 -2.25
N THR A 32 -33.08 2.11 -1.84
CA THR A 32 -34.27 1.33 -2.22
C THR A 32 -35.30 1.35 -1.09
N GLU A 33 -36.47 0.75 -1.32
CA GLU A 33 -37.49 0.57 -0.26
C GLU A 33 -37.06 -0.45 0.82
N ASP A 34 -36.05 -1.30 0.54
CA ASP A 34 -35.48 -2.24 1.51
C ASP A 34 -34.22 -1.66 2.18
N PRO A 35 -34.25 -1.34 3.48
CA PRO A 35 -33.07 -0.84 4.19
C PRO A 35 -31.90 -1.84 4.24
N ASN A 36 -32.15 -3.13 4.01
CA ASN A 36 -31.08 -4.12 3.95
C ASN A 36 -30.20 -3.98 2.70
N ASP A 37 -30.74 -3.45 1.60
CA ASP A 37 -29.98 -3.22 0.38
C ASP A 37 -28.89 -2.18 0.61
N PHE A 38 -29.22 -1.09 1.34
CA PHE A 38 -28.24 -0.09 1.75
C PHE A 38 -27.10 -0.72 2.56
N LEU A 39 -27.43 -1.52 3.58
CA LEU A 39 -26.41 -2.17 4.42
C LEU A 39 -25.49 -3.09 3.61
N LYS A 40 -26.07 -3.81 2.63
CA LYS A 40 -25.31 -4.69 1.74
C LYS A 40 -24.36 -3.90 0.83
N ILE A 41 -24.83 -2.82 0.21
CA ILE A 41 -24.01 -1.98 -0.67
C ILE A 41 -22.91 -1.28 0.12
N ALA A 42 -23.26 -0.67 1.27
CA ALA A 42 -22.29 0.00 2.13
C ALA A 42 -21.18 -0.96 2.63
N SER A 43 -21.56 -2.19 2.99
CA SER A 43 -20.59 -3.23 3.38
C SER A 43 -19.66 -3.62 2.23
N ASN A 44 -20.17 -3.71 1.00
CA ASN A 44 -19.34 -3.99 -0.18
C ASN A 44 -18.36 -2.84 -0.47
N VAL A 45 -18.82 -1.59 -0.45
CA VAL A 45 -17.98 -0.41 -0.65
C VAL A 45 -16.85 -0.37 0.39
N ALA A 46 -17.18 -0.59 1.67
CA ALA A 46 -16.19 -0.62 2.74
C ALA A 46 -15.17 -1.76 2.57
N ARG A 47 -15.62 -2.93 2.09
CA ARG A 47 -14.76 -4.07 1.81
C ARG A 47 -13.80 -3.79 0.65
N GLU A 48 -14.31 -3.26 -0.46
CA GLU A 48 -13.51 -2.93 -1.65
C GLU A 48 -12.45 -1.88 -1.33
N TYR A 49 -12.84 -0.79 -0.66
CA TYR A 49 -11.88 0.23 -0.21
C TYR A 49 -10.79 -0.36 0.69
N ARG A 50 -11.17 -1.21 1.65
CA ARG A 50 -10.20 -1.84 2.56
C ARG A 50 -9.24 -2.77 1.82
N GLU A 51 -9.75 -3.59 0.92
CA GLU A 51 -8.93 -4.51 0.11
C GLU A 51 -7.91 -3.73 -0.74
N GLU A 52 -8.35 -2.64 -1.39
CA GLU A 52 -7.47 -1.79 -2.18
C GLU A 52 -6.45 -1.03 -1.33
N PHE A 53 -6.87 -0.49 -0.18
CA PHE A 53 -5.98 0.16 0.77
C PHE A 53 -4.86 -0.78 1.24
N ILE A 54 -5.19 -2.02 1.62
CA ILE A 54 -4.21 -3.02 2.04
C ILE A 54 -3.25 -3.34 0.90
N ARG A 55 -3.76 -3.57 -0.31
CA ARG A 55 -2.94 -3.86 -1.49
C ARG A 55 -1.93 -2.75 -1.79
N CYS A 56 -2.38 -1.49 -1.77
CA CYS A 56 -1.51 -0.34 -1.98
C CYS A 56 -0.50 -0.17 -0.83
N LEU A 57 -0.92 -0.39 0.42
CA LEU A 57 -0.04 -0.30 1.58
C LEU A 57 1.09 -1.33 1.53
N GLU A 58 0.76 -2.58 1.18
CA GLU A 58 1.74 -3.66 1.04
C GLU A 58 2.76 -3.34 -0.06
N MET A 59 2.29 -2.86 -1.22
CA MET A 59 3.17 -2.47 -2.33
C MET A 59 4.14 -1.35 -1.91
N GLU A 60 3.62 -0.26 -1.35
CA GLU A 60 4.41 0.90 -0.95
C GLU A 60 5.40 0.58 0.18
N PHE A 61 4.97 -0.25 1.14
CA PHE A 61 5.83 -0.72 2.20
C PHE A 61 7.02 -1.52 1.64
N ASN A 62 6.75 -2.49 0.77
CA ASN A 62 7.78 -3.32 0.16
C ASN A 62 8.77 -2.50 -0.68
N ILE A 63 8.27 -1.55 -1.48
CA ILE A 63 9.11 -0.64 -2.27
C ILE A 63 10.05 0.16 -1.36
N ARG A 64 9.55 0.69 -0.23
CA ARG A 64 10.37 1.49 0.70
C ARG A 64 11.43 0.65 1.39
N ILE A 65 11.09 -0.57 1.82
CA ILE A 65 12.08 -1.50 2.38
C ILE A 65 13.16 -1.83 1.35
N ALA A 66 12.77 -2.16 0.12
CA ALA A 66 13.72 -2.50 -0.95
C ALA A 66 14.64 -1.32 -1.27
N LYS A 67 14.08 -0.11 -1.39
CA LYS A 67 14.85 1.12 -1.64
C LYS A 67 15.85 1.41 -0.51
N ALA A 68 15.39 1.42 0.73
CA ALA A 68 16.26 1.69 1.89
C ALA A 68 17.36 0.64 2.06
N SER A 69 17.07 -0.63 1.71
CA SER A 69 18.05 -1.72 1.75
C SER A 69 19.08 -1.58 0.63
N THR A 70 18.64 -1.27 -0.59
CA THR A 70 19.51 -1.05 -1.75
C THR A 70 20.48 0.12 -1.50
N GLU A 71 19.98 1.24 -0.98
CA GLU A 71 20.81 2.40 -0.64
C GLU A 71 21.90 2.07 0.40
N GLN A 72 21.63 1.18 1.35
CA GLN A 72 22.62 0.72 2.32
C GLN A 72 23.63 -0.24 1.71
N LEU A 73 23.21 -1.12 0.82
CA LEU A 73 24.10 -2.05 0.11
C LEU A 73 25.09 -1.28 -0.78
N THR A 74 24.62 -0.28 -1.53
CA THR A 74 25.49 0.58 -2.34
C THR A 74 26.51 1.33 -1.48
N LYS A 75 26.13 1.81 -0.29
CA LYS A 75 27.07 2.42 0.68
C LYS A 75 28.16 1.45 1.15
N HIS A 76 27.91 0.15 1.07
CA HIS A 76 28.88 -0.90 1.36
C HIS A 76 29.62 -1.43 0.11
N GLY A 77 29.46 -0.79 -1.05
CA GLY A 77 30.09 -1.20 -2.30
C GLY A 77 29.47 -2.46 -2.91
N VAL A 78 28.23 -2.78 -2.53
CA VAL A 78 27.46 -3.90 -3.08
C VAL A 78 26.37 -3.35 -3.99
N ASP A 79 26.52 -3.59 -5.29
CA ASP A 79 25.51 -3.23 -6.29
C ASP A 79 24.60 -4.43 -6.58
N ILE A 80 23.29 -4.19 -6.55
CA ILE A 80 22.28 -5.19 -6.95
C ILE A 80 22.16 -5.14 -8.47
N ILE A 81 22.58 -6.22 -9.14
CA ILE A 81 22.34 -6.40 -10.58
C ILE A 81 20.95 -7.01 -10.74
N TRP A 82 20.01 -6.20 -11.20
CA TRP A 82 18.70 -6.69 -11.61
C TRP A 82 18.86 -7.53 -12.87
N LYS A 83 18.58 -8.83 -12.77
CA LYS A 83 18.37 -9.63 -13.97
C LYS A 83 17.01 -9.22 -14.53
N GLU A 84 17.00 -8.64 -15.71
CA GLU A 84 15.77 -8.58 -16.49
C GLU A 84 15.34 -10.03 -16.74
N ASP A 85 14.15 -10.40 -16.26
CA ASP A 85 13.55 -11.68 -16.58
C ASP A 85 13.40 -11.75 -18.11
N SER A 86 14.01 -12.78 -18.70
CA SER A 86 13.97 -13.08 -20.14
C SER A 86 12.60 -13.59 -20.58
#